data_AF-A0A6P0TZZ8-F1
#
_entry.id   AF-A0A6P0TZZ8-F1
#
_cell.length_a   1.000
_cell.length_b   1.000
_cell.length_c   1.000
_cell.angle_alpha   90.00
_cell.angle_beta   90.00
_cell.angle_gamma   90.00
#
_symmetry.space_group_name_H-M   'P 1'
#
loop_
_entity.id
_entity.type
_entity.pdbx_description
1 polymer ?
#
loop_
_entity_poly.entity_id
_entity_poly.type
_entity_poly.pdbx_seq_one_letter_code
_entity_poly.pdbx_strand_id
1 'polypeptide(L)'
;MTEESNLNPPQKLTQLYREFYRANKKYNPKTNAVLKPIDIAQDVILNADPSFQNETLVNAVAAEVSKLMDRVHASTAEGRWIFSKREEEREKILELAKYFVKDVFYETFGGDRARLAGRQINLIRDTCEFLYRLENDRENQENSSQADDESE
;
A
#
# COMPACT_ATOMS: atom_id res chain seq x y z
N MET A 1 -6.11 24.86 14.74
CA MET A 1 -5.64 23.51 14.39
C MET A 1 -5.82 23.41 12.89
N THR A 2 -4.72 23.44 12.16
CA THR A 2 -4.70 23.43 10.69
C THR A 2 -5.22 22.08 10.20
N GLU A 3 -6.26 22.11 9.37
CA GLU A 3 -6.79 20.97 8.63
C GLU A 3 -5.62 20.23 7.98
N GLU A 4 -5.29 19.04 8.49
CA GLU A 4 -4.46 18.11 7.73
C GLU A 4 -5.20 17.89 6.41
N SER A 5 -4.61 18.42 5.34
CA SER A 5 -5.10 18.35 3.97
C SER A 5 -5.84 17.02 3.75
N ASN A 6 -7.10 17.09 3.33
CA ASN A 6 -7.88 15.95 2.83
C ASN A 6 -7.14 15.32 1.63
N LEU A 7 -6.07 14.59 1.90
CA LEU A 7 -5.38 13.78 0.92
C LEU A 7 -6.38 12.73 0.45
N ASN A 8 -6.66 12.74 -0.85
CA ASN A 8 -7.54 11.75 -1.47
C ASN A 8 -7.04 10.34 -1.09
N PRO A 9 -7.91 9.41 -0.61
CA PRO A 9 -7.50 8.09 -0.13
C PRO A 9 -6.44 7.34 -0.97
N PRO A 10 -6.47 7.35 -2.32
CA PRO A 10 -5.45 6.72 -3.14
C PRO A 10 -4.04 7.28 -2.96
N GLN A 11 -3.92 8.60 -2.75
CA GLN A 11 -2.61 9.25 -2.59
C GLN A 11 -1.96 8.84 -1.27
N LYS A 12 -2.72 8.88 -0.18
CA LYS A 12 -2.20 8.47 1.13
C LYS A 12 -1.91 6.98 1.18
N LEU A 13 -2.76 6.12 0.61
CA LEU A 13 -2.47 4.70 0.46
C LEU A 13 -1.16 4.46 -0.28
N THR A 14 -0.98 5.13 -1.41
CA THR A 14 0.23 5.01 -2.23
C THR A 14 1.48 5.41 -1.48
N GLN A 15 1.43 6.50 -0.72
CA GLN A 15 2.53 6.91 0.16
C GLN A 15 2.85 5.83 1.20
N LEU A 16 1.83 5.39 1.95
CA LEU A 16 2.01 4.47 3.08
C LEU A 16 2.61 3.13 2.65
N TYR A 17 2.10 2.48 1.60
CA TYR A 17 2.65 1.18 1.22
C TYR A 17 4.03 1.31 0.55
N ARG A 18 4.32 2.43 -0.13
CA ARG A 18 5.65 2.69 -0.74
C ARG A 18 6.75 2.86 0.29
N GLU A 19 6.44 3.17 1.54
CA GLU A 19 7.44 3.28 2.60
C GLU A 19 8.08 1.94 2.93
N PHE A 20 7.35 0.82 2.81
CA PHE A 20 7.89 -0.51 3.15
C PHE A 20 7.95 -1.48 1.98
N TYR A 21 7.10 -1.31 0.96
CA TYR A 21 6.97 -2.22 -0.18
C TYR A 21 7.09 -1.48 -1.52
N ARG A 22 7.88 -2.03 -2.44
CA ARG A 22 7.94 -1.62 -3.85
C ARG A 22 7.76 -2.81 -4.76
N ALA A 23 7.26 -2.59 -5.98
CA ALA A 23 7.35 -3.61 -7.01
C ALA A 23 8.82 -3.91 -7.35
N ASN A 24 9.13 -5.17 -7.67
CA ASN A 24 10.52 -5.60 -7.89
C ASN A 24 11.14 -4.96 -9.15
N LYS A 25 10.35 -4.77 -10.22
CA LYS A 25 10.83 -4.11 -11.44
C LYS A 25 10.85 -2.60 -11.27
N LYS A 26 12.04 -2.01 -11.44
CA LYS A 26 12.25 -0.55 -11.46
C LYS A 26 11.52 0.13 -12.62
N TYR A 27 11.54 -0.47 -13.80
CA TYR A 27 10.86 0.04 -15.00
C TYR A 27 9.66 -0.83 -15.34
N ASN A 28 8.52 -0.18 -15.63
CA ASN A 28 7.27 -0.82 -16.05
C ASN A 28 6.86 -2.02 -15.16
N PRO A 29 6.67 -1.82 -13.84
CA PRO A 29 6.17 -2.87 -12.97
C PRO A 29 4.76 -3.29 -13.41
N LYS A 30 4.44 -4.57 -13.17
CA LYS A 30 3.09 -5.09 -13.43
C LYS A 30 2.10 -4.50 -12.44
N THR A 31 0.87 -4.23 -12.86
CA THR A 31 -0.20 -3.66 -12.02
C THR A 31 -0.41 -4.46 -10.74
N ASN A 32 -0.54 -5.79 -10.86
CA ASN A 32 -0.73 -6.70 -9.73
C ASN A 32 0.44 -6.71 -8.73
N ALA A 33 1.63 -6.32 -9.17
CA ALA A 33 2.80 -6.17 -8.32
C ALA A 33 2.75 -4.86 -7.53
N VAL A 34 2.34 -3.77 -8.17
CA VAL A 34 2.25 -2.44 -7.56
C VAL A 34 1.19 -2.41 -6.47
N LEU A 35 0.01 -2.97 -6.75
CA LEU A 35 -1.15 -2.89 -5.85
C LEU A 35 -1.20 -3.98 -4.77
N LYS A 36 -0.18 -4.85 -4.69
CA LYS A 36 -0.23 -6.05 -3.85
C LYS A 36 -0.59 -5.80 -2.38
N PRO A 37 -0.06 -4.76 -1.69
CA PRO A 37 -0.46 -4.47 -0.31
C PRO A 37 -1.93 -4.06 -0.18
N ILE A 38 -2.45 -3.29 -1.14
CA ILE A 38 -3.87 -2.88 -1.19
C ILE A 38 -4.77 -4.09 -1.44
N ASP A 39 -4.38 -4.94 -2.39
CA ASP A 39 -5.15 -6.14 -2.75
C ASP A 39 -5.31 -7.08 -1.56
N ILE A 40 -4.25 -7.26 -0.77
CA ILE A 40 -4.31 -8.07 0.45
C ILE A 40 -5.17 -7.41 1.51
N ALA A 41 -5.01 -6.11 1.76
CA ALA A 41 -5.83 -5.41 2.75
C ALA A 41 -7.33 -5.49 2.42
N GLN A 42 -7.68 -5.32 1.14
CA GLN A 42 -9.03 -5.48 0.63
C GLN A 42 -9.53 -6.92 0.85
N ASP A 43 -8.77 -7.92 0.41
CA ASP A 43 -9.14 -9.34 0.50
C ASP A 43 -9.40 -9.77 1.95
N VAL A 44 -8.56 -9.33 2.89
CA VAL A 44 -8.74 -9.62 4.31
C VAL A 44 -10.07 -9.08 4.83
N ILE A 45 -10.42 -7.84 4.50
CA ILE A 45 -11.67 -7.25 4.99
C ILE A 45 -12.89 -7.96 4.40
N LEU A 46 -12.82 -8.32 3.12
CA LEU A 46 -13.91 -9.04 2.44
C LEU A 46 -14.14 -10.44 3.01
N ASN A 47 -13.07 -11.14 3.39
CA ASN A 47 -13.12 -12.52 3.85
C ASN A 47 -13.06 -12.68 5.38
N ALA A 48 -12.82 -11.60 6.13
CA ALA A 48 -12.76 -11.63 7.60
C ALA A 48 -14.12 -12.00 8.19
N ASP A 49 -14.08 -12.68 9.34
CA ASP A 49 -15.26 -12.98 10.14
C ASP A 49 -16.07 -11.70 10.41
N PRO A 50 -17.40 -11.70 10.26
CA PRO A 50 -18.23 -10.51 10.50
C PRO A 50 -18.06 -9.90 11.90
N SER A 51 -17.65 -10.69 12.90
CA SER A 51 -17.35 -10.22 14.25
C SER A 51 -16.07 -9.38 14.35
N PHE A 52 -15.17 -9.46 13.36
CA PHE A 52 -13.93 -8.68 13.34
C PHE A 52 -14.26 -7.24 12.95
N GLN A 53 -14.09 -6.34 13.92
CA GLN A 53 -14.38 -4.91 13.77
C GLN A 53 -13.22 -4.10 14.34
N ASN A 54 -13.10 -2.83 13.93
CA ASN A 54 -12.17 -1.85 14.50
C ASN A 54 -10.73 -2.40 14.61
N GLU A 55 -10.17 -2.43 15.82
CA GLU A 55 -8.79 -2.84 16.08
C GLU A 55 -8.51 -4.30 15.71
N THR A 56 -9.47 -5.21 15.90
CA THR A 56 -9.30 -6.60 15.49
C THR A 56 -9.13 -6.72 13.98
N LEU A 57 -9.90 -5.94 13.23
CA LEU A 57 -9.81 -5.90 11.76
C LEU A 57 -8.50 -5.25 11.30
N VAL A 58 -8.06 -4.16 11.96
CA VAL A 58 -6.74 -3.55 11.74
C VAL A 58 -5.62 -4.58 11.94
N ASN A 59 -5.65 -5.31 13.06
CA ASN A 59 -4.62 -6.29 13.37
C ASN A 59 -4.62 -7.46 12.36
N ALA A 60 -5.80 -7.89 11.89
CA ALA A 60 -5.91 -8.91 10.86
C ALA A 60 -5.28 -8.45 9.52
N VAL A 61 -5.58 -7.23 9.08
CA VAL A 61 -4.97 -6.63 7.89
C VAL A 61 -3.46 -6.50 8.05
N ALA A 62 -2.99 -5.97 9.19
CA ALA A 62 -1.56 -5.81 9.46
C ALA A 62 -0.83 -7.16 9.45
N ALA A 63 -1.41 -8.21 10.03
CA ALA A 63 -0.82 -9.54 10.06
C ALA A 63 -0.65 -10.13 8.65
N GLU A 64 -1.66 -10.03 7.77
CA GLU A 64 -1.57 -10.56 6.41
C GLU A 64 -0.63 -9.76 5.50
N VAL A 65 -0.58 -8.43 5.67
CA VAL A 65 0.42 -7.61 4.98
C VAL A 65 1.84 -7.92 5.50
N SER A 66 2.02 -8.19 6.79
CA SER A 66 3.30 -8.67 7.33
C SER A 66 3.71 -10.00 6.73
N LYS A 67 2.78 -10.95 6.55
CA LYS A 67 3.06 -12.23 5.86
C LYS A 67 3.41 -12.04 4.38
N LEU A 68 2.87 -11.02 3.71
CA LEU A 68 3.36 -10.63 2.38
C LEU A 68 4.84 -10.25 2.47
N MET A 69 5.21 -9.36 3.39
CA MET A 69 6.58 -8.90 3.52
C MET A 69 7.53 -10.04 3.85
N ASP A 70 7.16 -10.97 4.75
CA ASP A 70 7.98 -12.15 5.03
C ASP A 70 8.28 -12.98 3.77
N ARG A 71 7.30 -13.14 2.88
CA ARG A 71 7.50 -13.81 1.59
C ARG A 71 8.36 -13.00 0.62
N VAL A 72 8.22 -11.67 0.62
CA VAL A 72 9.04 -10.75 -0.18
C VAL A 72 10.50 -10.83 0.27
N HIS A 73 10.78 -10.78 1.57
CA HIS A 73 12.11 -10.97 2.15
C HIS A 73 12.69 -12.36 1.84
N ALA A 74 11.85 -13.40 1.87
CA ALA A 74 12.23 -14.76 1.47
C ALA A 74 12.39 -14.94 -0.05
N SER A 75 12.17 -13.90 -0.86
CA SER A 75 12.16 -13.95 -2.33
C SER A 75 11.17 -14.98 -2.92
N THR A 76 10.09 -15.28 -2.18
CA THR A 76 9.01 -16.21 -2.58
C THR A 76 7.75 -15.49 -3.05
N ALA A 77 7.69 -14.16 -2.92
CA ALA A 77 6.65 -13.31 -3.49
C ALA A 77 7.27 -12.16 -4.27
N GLU A 78 6.51 -11.61 -5.24
CA GLU A 78 6.90 -10.41 -5.96
C GLU A 78 6.92 -9.20 -5.02
N GLY A 79 7.95 -8.36 -5.17
CA GLY A 79 8.12 -7.16 -4.38
C GLY A 79 9.59 -6.92 -4.02
N ARG A 80 9.85 -5.78 -3.41
CA ARG A 80 11.11 -5.37 -2.81
C ARG A 80 10.79 -4.66 -1.50
N TRP A 81 11.56 -4.96 -0.46
CA TRP A 81 11.47 -4.28 0.83
C TRP A 81 12.32 -3.01 0.85
N ILE A 82 11.93 -2.05 1.67
CA ILE A 82 12.70 -0.80 1.90
C ILE A 82 13.49 -0.87 3.21
N PHE A 83 12.89 -1.39 4.27
CA PHE A 83 13.50 -1.44 5.59
C PHE A 83 14.37 -2.68 5.80
N SER A 84 15.58 -2.49 6.32
CA SER A 84 16.42 -3.59 6.80
C SER A 84 15.99 -4.11 8.18
N LYS A 85 15.43 -3.24 9.02
CA LYS A 85 14.95 -3.58 10.36
C LYS A 85 13.46 -3.94 10.32
N ARG A 86 13.15 -5.15 10.80
CA ARG A 86 11.77 -5.67 10.78
C ARG A 86 10.82 -4.95 11.74
N GLU A 87 11.34 -4.29 12.78
CA GLU A 87 10.51 -3.51 13.72
C GLU A 87 9.91 -2.27 13.05
N GLU A 88 10.76 -1.47 12.40
CA GLU A 88 10.35 -0.27 11.65
C GLU A 88 9.38 -0.66 10.51
N GLU A 89 9.63 -1.77 9.82
CA GLU A 89 8.73 -2.30 8.79
C GLU A 89 7.33 -2.62 9.35
N ARG A 90 7.24 -3.25 10.53
CA ARG A 90 5.96 -3.60 11.17
C ARG A 90 5.16 -2.36 11.58
N GLU A 91 5.82 -1.30 12.02
CA GLU A 91 5.15 -0.03 12.33
C GLU A 91 4.50 0.58 11.08
N LYS A 92 5.22 0.59 9.95
CA LYS A 92 4.68 1.08 8.67
C LYS A 92 3.55 0.22 8.09
N ILE A 93 3.64 -1.09 8.27
CA ILE A 93 2.53 -2.00 7.94
C ILE A 93 1.30 -1.68 8.79
N LEU A 94 1.48 -1.44 10.09
CA LEU A 94 0.39 -1.08 10.99
C LEU A 94 -0.23 0.28 10.64
N GLU A 95 0.56 1.26 10.23
CA GLU A 95 0.06 2.56 9.72
C GLU A 95 -0.83 2.37 8.49
N LEU A 96 -0.37 1.58 7.49
CA LEU A 96 -1.19 1.23 6.32
C LEU A 96 -2.50 0.54 6.74
N ALA A 97 -2.43 -0.47 7.60
CA ALA A 97 -3.60 -1.23 8.04
C ALA A 97 -4.61 -0.35 8.77
N LYS A 98 -4.15 0.54 9.65
CA LYS A 98 -4.99 1.52 10.35
C LYS A 98 -5.71 2.43 9.36
N TYR A 99 -4.99 3.01 8.41
CA TYR A 99 -5.56 3.91 7.42
C TYR A 99 -6.56 3.19 6.49
N PHE A 100 -6.22 1.98 6.04
CA PHE A 100 -7.12 1.20 5.18
C PHE A 100 -8.42 0.83 5.89
N VAL A 101 -8.36 0.44 7.16
CA VAL A 101 -9.58 0.05 7.88
C VAL A 101 -10.40 1.27 8.30
N LYS A 102 -9.77 2.29 8.89
CA LYS A 102 -10.48 3.46 9.42
C LYS A 102 -10.96 4.38 8.30
N ASP A 103 -10.02 4.96 7.56
CA ASP A 103 -10.31 6.02 6.59
C ASP A 103 -10.87 5.48 5.28
N VAL A 104 -10.36 4.33 4.81
CA VAL A 104 -10.87 3.75 3.56
C VAL A 104 -12.15 2.97 3.86
N PHE A 105 -12.09 1.89 4.65
CA PHE A 105 -13.24 1.02 4.83
C PHE A 105 -14.39 1.65 5.63
N TYR A 106 -14.15 2.21 6.81
CA TYR A 106 -15.23 2.80 7.61
C TYR A 106 -15.66 4.18 7.08
N GLU A 107 -14.76 5.13 6.85
CA GLU A 107 -15.16 6.48 6.42
C GLU A 107 -15.61 6.54 4.95
N THR A 108 -14.86 5.94 4.02
CA THR A 108 -15.18 6.04 2.58
C THR A 108 -16.26 5.04 2.15
N PHE A 109 -16.21 3.80 2.65
CA PHE A 109 -17.14 2.73 2.29
C PHE A 109 -18.27 2.52 3.31
N GLY A 110 -18.26 3.21 4.46
CA GLY A 110 -19.29 3.06 5.48
C GLY A 110 -19.26 1.73 6.22
N GLY A 111 -18.12 1.02 6.20
CA GLY A 111 -18.01 -0.34 6.72
C GLY A 111 -18.73 -1.40 5.89
N ASP A 112 -19.16 -1.07 4.67
CA ASP A 112 -19.90 -1.97 3.79
C ASP A 112 -18.95 -2.79 2.91
N ARG A 113 -18.85 -4.09 3.21
CA ARG A 113 -18.04 -5.06 2.45
C ARG A 113 -18.51 -5.20 1.00
N ALA A 114 -19.81 -5.11 0.71
CA ALA A 114 -20.32 -5.20 -0.65
C ALA A 114 -19.89 -3.98 -1.48
N ARG A 115 -19.87 -2.79 -0.88
CA ARG A 115 -19.33 -1.59 -1.53
C ARG A 115 -17.82 -1.68 -1.74
N LEU A 116 -17.09 -2.22 -0.75
CA LEU A 116 -15.65 -2.49 -0.87
C LEU A 116 -15.31 -3.52 -1.95
N ALA A 117 -16.22 -4.46 -2.26
CA ALA A 117 -16.07 -5.38 -3.39
C ALA A 117 -16.49 -4.77 -4.75
N GLY A 118 -17.05 -3.57 -4.75
CA GLY A 118 -17.68 -2.94 -5.92
C GLY A 118 -16.75 -2.10 -6.79
N ARG A 119 -17.35 -1.30 -7.68
CA ARG A 119 -16.59 -0.46 -8.63
C ARG A 119 -15.75 0.64 -7.96
N GLN A 120 -16.16 1.11 -6.78
CA GLN A 120 -15.52 2.24 -6.10
C GLN A 120 -14.10 1.89 -5.62
N ILE A 121 -13.83 0.66 -5.17
CA ILE A 121 -12.45 0.24 -4.83
C ILE A 121 -11.56 0.13 -6.07
N ASN A 122 -12.11 -0.26 -7.21
CA ASN A 122 -11.33 -0.35 -8.45
C ASN A 122 -10.83 1.02 -8.87
N LEU A 123 -11.65 2.07 -8.72
CA LEU A 123 -11.21 3.44 -8.99
C LEU A 123 -10.06 3.86 -8.05
N ILE A 124 -10.13 3.50 -6.75
CA ILE A 124 -9.04 3.74 -5.81
C ILE A 124 -7.78 3.00 -6.25
N ARG A 125 -7.90 1.71 -6.60
CA ARG A 125 -6.81 0.86 -7.08
C ARG A 125 -6.14 1.42 -8.34
N ASP A 126 -6.92 1.77 -9.35
CA ASP A 126 -6.42 2.34 -10.61
C ASP A 126 -5.70 3.68 -10.36
N THR A 127 -6.24 4.49 -9.44
CA THR A 127 -5.61 5.75 -9.03
C THR A 127 -4.30 5.51 -8.27
N CYS A 128 -4.25 4.52 -7.37
CA CYS A 128 -3.02 4.13 -6.68
C CYS A 128 -1.95 3.64 -7.64
N GLU A 129 -2.32 2.86 -8.66
CA GLU A 129 -1.37 2.42 -9.69
C GLU A 129 -0.80 3.62 -10.44
N PHE A 130 -1.66 4.54 -10.89
CA PHE A 130 -1.24 5.73 -11.60
C PHE A 130 -0.29 6.59 -10.77
N LEU A 131 -0.64 6.87 -9.51
CA LEU A 131 0.20 7.65 -8.60
C LEU A 131 1.52 6.95 -8.32
N TYR A 132 1.52 5.63 -8.14
CA TYR A 132 2.75 4.89 -7.97
C TYR A 132 3.68 5.04 -9.18
N ARG A 133 3.13 4.94 -10.40
CA ARG A 133 3.93 5.09 -11.63
C ARG A 133 4.53 6.48 -11.72
N LEU A 134 3.75 7.54 -11.46
CA LEU A 134 4.26 8.91 -11.45
C LEU A 134 5.43 9.10 -10.48
N GLU A 135 5.28 8.64 -9.23
CA GLU A 135 6.36 8.78 -8.25
C GLU A 135 7.58 7.91 -8.61
N ASN A 136 7.37 6.76 -9.25
CA ASN A 136 8.46 5.90 -9.71
C ASN A 136 9.19 6.50 -10.92
N ASP A 137 8.48 7.19 -11.82
CA ASP A 137 9.07 7.89 -12.96
C ASP A 137 9.91 9.09 -12.49
N ARG A 138 9.45 9.83 -11.48
CA ARG A 138 10.24 10.90 -10.84
C ARG A 138 11.53 10.37 -10.22
N GLU A 139 11.44 9.33 -9.39
CA GLU A 139 12.61 8.68 -8.78
C GLU A 139 13.59 8.15 -9.86
N ASN A 140 13.07 7.65 -10.99
CA ASN A 140 13.91 7.17 -12.09
C ASN A 140 14.64 8.32 -12.80
N GLN A 141 13.98 9.45 -13.03
CA GLN A 141 14.60 10.64 -13.63
C GLN A 141 15.69 11.22 -12.73
N GLU A 142 15.44 11.35 -11.43
CA GLU A 142 16.42 11.87 -10.46
C GLU A 142 17.69 11.02 -10.43
N ASN A 143 17.54 9.69 -10.41
CA ASN A 143 18.68 8.77 -10.41
C ASN A 143 19.47 8.80 -11.73
N SER A 144 18.80 9.03 -12.87
CA SER A 144 19.48 9.18 -14.16
C SER A 144 20.28 10.47 -14.23
N SER A 145 19.71 11.59 -13.76
CA SER A 145 20.41 12.88 -13.74
C SER A 145 21.62 12.88 -12.81
N GLN A 146 21.58 12.18 -11.67
CA GLN A 146 22.71 12.07 -10.75
C GLN A 146 23.85 11.19 -11.30
N ALA A 147 23.53 10.16 -12.09
CA ALA A 147 24.55 9.31 -12.70
C ALA A 147 25.36 10.04 -13.79
N ASP A 148 24.72 10.98 -14.49
CA ASP A 148 25.36 11.79 -15.53
C ASP A 148 26.26 12.89 -14.92
N ASP A 149 25.94 13.41 -13.72
CA ASP A 149 26.69 14.48 -13.03
C ASP A 149 27.93 13.95 -12.25
N GLU A 150 27.91 12.68 -11.81
CA GLU A 150 29.07 12.02 -11.15
C GLU A 150 30.10 11.43 -12.13
N SER A 151 29.82 11.47 -13.44
CA SER A 151 30.69 10.92 -14.49
C SER A 151 31.42 11.97 -15.35
N GLU A 152 31.30 13.27 -15.00
CA GLU A 152 32.13 14.39 -15.47
C GLU A 152 33.21 14.80 -14.45
#